data_AF-A0A831XGM9-F1
#
_entry.id   AF-A0A831XGM9-F1
#
_cell.length_a   1.000
_cell.length_b   1.000
_cell.length_c   1.000
_cell.angle_alpha   90.00
_cell.angle_beta   90.00
_cell.angle_gamma   90.00
#
_symmetry.space_group_name_H-M   'P 1'
#
loop_
_entity.id
_entity.type
_entity.pdbx_description
1 polymer ?
#
loop_
_entity_poly.entity_id
_entity_poly.type
_entity_poly.pdbx_seq_one_letter_code
_entity_poly.pdbx_strand_id
1 'polypeptide(L)'
;MELALESQGYLEALYRAYLEDPFSLPEEWRRYFSALALEDGRREPLAGEALDPAFLLRVERLVQAYREVGHLAARIDPLGRERPRPRALSLEAHGLSREDLGRPLPPPFGAPSLGALLDRLEATYLGPV
;
A
#
# COMPACT_ATOMS: atom_id res chain seq x y z
N MET A 1 -29.24 13.47 -1.49
CA MET A 1 -27.96 12.81 -1.81
C MET A 1 -28.14 11.33 -1.50
N GLU A 2 -28.85 10.62 -2.38
CA GLU A 2 -29.38 9.26 -2.15
C GLU A 2 -28.95 8.25 -3.23
N LEU A 3 -27.96 8.60 -4.07
CA LEU A 3 -27.53 7.77 -5.20
C LEU A 3 -26.42 6.77 -4.85
N ALA A 4 -25.90 6.77 -3.61
CA ALA A 4 -24.77 5.92 -3.23
C ALA A 4 -25.18 4.52 -2.75
N LEU A 5 -26.36 4.36 -2.14
CA LEU A 5 -26.79 3.07 -1.58
C LEU A 5 -27.35 2.11 -2.64
N GLU A 6 -28.07 2.64 -3.63
CA GLU A 6 -28.64 1.85 -4.74
C GLU A 6 -27.56 1.30 -5.69
N SER A 7 -26.44 2.03 -5.81
CA SER A 7 -25.28 1.65 -6.62
C SER A 7 -24.61 0.36 -6.11
N GLN A 8 -24.51 0.17 -4.80
CA GLN A 8 -23.80 -0.97 -4.22
C GLN A 8 -24.57 -2.29 -4.42
N GLY A 9 -25.88 -2.29 -4.17
CA GLY A 9 -26.71 -3.49 -4.38
C GLY A 9 -26.80 -3.89 -5.87
N TYR A 10 -26.80 -2.92 -6.77
CA TYR A 10 -26.77 -3.17 -8.21
C TYR A 10 -25.45 -3.80 -8.67
N LEU A 11 -24.30 -3.29 -8.21
CA LEU A 11 -22.99 -3.85 -8.53
C LEU A 11 -22.81 -5.26 -7.93
N GLU A 12 -23.28 -5.48 -6.70
CA GLU A 12 -23.24 -6.81 -6.07
C GLU A 12 -24.08 -7.84 -6.85
N ALA A 13 -25.27 -7.45 -7.31
CA ALA A 13 -26.13 -8.32 -8.12
C ALA A 13 -25.50 -8.64 -9.48
N LEU A 14 -24.94 -7.64 -10.17
CA LEU A 14 -24.21 -7.83 -11.42
C LEU A 14 -22.99 -8.76 -11.24
N TYR A 15 -22.24 -8.57 -10.16
CA TYR A 15 -21.08 -9.43 -9.88
C TYR A 15 -21.50 -10.87 -9.57
N ARG A 16 -22.60 -11.09 -8.84
CA ARG A 16 -23.14 -12.44 -8.61
C ARG A 16 -23.53 -13.11 -9.93
N ALA A 17 -24.22 -12.40 -10.81
CA ALA A 17 -24.60 -12.91 -12.13
C ALA A 17 -23.37 -13.25 -12.99
N TYR A 18 -22.30 -12.43 -12.93
CA TYR A 18 -21.03 -12.72 -13.58
C TYR A 18 -20.39 -14.03 -13.10
N LEU A 19 -20.44 -14.30 -11.79
CA LEU A 19 -19.88 -15.53 -11.21
C LEU A 19 -20.68 -16.79 -11.58
N GLU A 20 -21.99 -16.67 -11.74
CA GLU A 20 -22.86 -17.79 -12.14
C GLU A 20 -22.77 -18.08 -13.64
N ASP A 21 -22.92 -17.06 -14.48
CA ASP A 21 -22.77 -17.16 -15.93
C ASP A 21 -22.30 -15.82 -16.52
N PRO A 22 -21.02 -15.71 -16.91
CA PRO A 22 -20.49 -14.50 -17.54
C PRO A 22 -21.23 -14.09 -18.82
N PHE A 23 -21.80 -15.03 -19.58
CA PHE A 23 -22.50 -14.70 -20.84
C PHE A 23 -23.92 -14.15 -20.62
N SER A 24 -24.44 -14.22 -19.40
CA SER A 24 -25.70 -13.58 -19.01
C SER A 24 -25.62 -12.05 -18.95
N LEU A 25 -24.40 -11.49 -18.93
CA LEU A 25 -24.15 -10.06 -18.83
C LEU A 25 -23.83 -9.40 -20.18
N PRO A 26 -24.15 -8.09 -20.33
CA PRO A 26 -23.67 -7.29 -21.46
C PRO A 26 -22.14 -7.29 -21.59
N GLU A 27 -21.64 -7.14 -22.82
CA GLU A 27 -20.20 -7.21 -23.14
C GLU A 27 -19.34 -6.22 -22.34
N GLU A 28 -19.86 -5.02 -22.09
CA GLU A 28 -19.21 -3.99 -21.26
C GLU A 28 -18.91 -4.49 -19.84
N TRP A 29 -19.87 -5.14 -19.18
CA TRP A 29 -19.72 -5.67 -17.82
C TRP A 29 -18.84 -6.92 -17.81
N ARG A 30 -18.96 -7.77 -18.83
CA ARG A 30 -18.07 -8.93 -19.01
C ARG A 30 -16.61 -8.51 -19.13
N ARG A 31 -16.33 -7.50 -19.94
CA ARG A 31 -14.98 -6.94 -20.12
C ARG A 31 -14.47 -6.28 -18.85
N TYR A 32 -15.33 -5.56 -18.13
CA TYR A 32 -14.98 -4.94 -16.87
C TYR A 32 -14.58 -5.96 -15.81
N PHE A 33 -15.41 -6.97 -15.54
CA PHE A 33 -15.12 -7.99 -14.53
C PHE A 33 -13.99 -8.94 -14.95
N SER A 34 -13.83 -9.23 -16.24
CA SER A 34 -12.69 -10.04 -16.71
C SER A 34 -11.36 -9.30 -16.59
N ALA A 35 -11.33 -7.98 -16.84
CA ALA A 35 -10.16 -7.16 -16.59
C ALA A 35 -9.78 -7.14 -15.11
N LEU A 36 -10.77 -7.01 -14.21
CA LEU A 36 -10.56 -7.09 -12.77
C LEU A 36 -10.03 -8.46 -12.34
N ALA A 37 -10.57 -9.56 -12.86
CA ALA A 37 -10.08 -10.92 -12.55
C ALA A 37 -8.64 -11.14 -13.03
N LEU A 38 -8.24 -10.54 -14.15
CA LEU A 38 -6.86 -10.58 -14.65
C LEU A 38 -5.91 -9.68 -13.85
N GLU A 39 -6.41 -8.64 -13.20
CA GLU A 39 -5.64 -7.82 -12.24
C GLU A 39 -5.51 -8.52 -10.90
N ASP A 40 -6.57 -9.18 -10.43
CA ASP A 40 -6.55 -9.96 -9.19
C ASP A 40 -5.71 -11.24 -9.34
N GLY A 41 -5.75 -11.90 -10.49
CA GLY A 41 -4.84 -13.02 -10.81
C GLY A 41 -3.39 -12.59 -11.05
N ARG A 42 -3.13 -11.31 -11.36
CA ARG A 42 -1.78 -10.71 -11.37
C ARG A 42 -1.30 -10.32 -9.97
N ARG A 43 -2.20 -10.22 -8.99
CA ARG A 43 -1.81 -10.25 -7.57
C ARG A 43 -1.58 -11.71 -7.22
N GLU A 44 -0.34 -12.16 -7.35
CA GLU A 44 0.02 -13.44 -6.73
C GLU A 44 -0.45 -13.40 -5.26
N PRO A 45 -1.16 -14.42 -4.77
CA PRO A 45 -1.36 -14.54 -3.34
C PRO A 45 0.03 -14.52 -2.73
N LEU A 46 0.32 -13.55 -1.85
CA LEU A 46 1.62 -13.46 -1.18
C LEU A 46 1.96 -14.86 -0.67
N ALA A 47 2.95 -15.47 -1.32
CA ALA A 47 3.19 -16.88 -1.20
C ALA A 47 3.50 -17.22 0.27
N GLY A 48 2.71 -18.12 0.84
CA GLY A 48 3.20 -19.16 1.74
C GLY A 48 3.39 -18.86 3.23
N GLU A 49 3.41 -17.61 3.69
CA GLU A 49 3.45 -17.29 5.12
C GLU A 49 2.32 -16.34 5.49
N ALA A 50 1.50 -16.71 6.48
CA ALA A 50 0.56 -15.79 7.10
C ALA A 50 1.32 -14.52 7.52
N LEU A 51 1.08 -13.40 6.83
CA LEU A 51 1.74 -12.13 7.15
C LEU A 51 1.49 -11.81 8.62
N ASP A 52 2.57 -11.71 9.40
CA ASP A 52 2.53 -11.39 10.82
C ASP A 52 1.83 -10.02 11.04
N PRO A 53 0.61 -9.98 11.63
CA PRO A 53 -0.11 -8.73 11.82
C PRO A 53 0.63 -7.74 12.71
N ALA A 54 1.42 -8.24 13.67
CA ALA A 54 2.21 -7.38 14.55
C ALA A 54 3.34 -6.70 13.78
N PHE A 55 3.96 -7.39 12.81
CA PHE A 55 4.93 -6.80 11.90
C PHE A 55 4.30 -5.71 11.04
N LEU A 56 3.16 -5.98 10.40
CA LEU A 56 2.48 -5.00 9.55
C LEU A 56 2.11 -3.73 10.34
N LEU A 57 1.68 -3.87 11.59
CA LEU A 57 1.42 -2.72 12.47
C LEU A 57 2.68 -1.90 12.77
N ARG A 58 3.83 -2.55 12.99
CA ARG A 58 5.12 -1.86 13.16
C ARG A 58 5.52 -1.10 11.91
N VAL A 59 5.30 -1.69 10.72
CA VAL A 59 5.55 -1.03 9.44
C VAL A 59 4.63 0.17 9.23
N GLU A 60 3.34 0.06 9.56
CA GLU A 60 2.40 1.18 9.45
C GLU A 60 2.80 2.36 10.36
N ARG A 61 3.25 2.08 11.59
CA ARG A 61 3.76 3.13 12.49
C ARG A 61 4.98 3.85 11.93
N LEU A 62 5.87 3.12 11.25
CA LEU A 62 7.00 3.72 10.55
C LEU A 62 6.52 4.64 9.41
N VAL A 63 5.58 4.20 8.57
CA VAL A 63 4.99 5.01 7.49
C VAL A 63 4.38 6.30 8.05
N GLN A 64 3.63 6.20 9.15
CA GLN A 64 3.02 7.36 9.81
C GLN A 64 4.08 8.32 10.36
N ALA A 65 5.16 7.82 10.96
CA ALA A 65 6.25 8.68 11.41
C ALA A 65 6.92 9.45 10.24
N TYR A 66 7.11 8.82 9.09
CA TYR A 66 7.61 9.51 7.90
C TYR A 66 6.66 10.61 7.41
N ARG A 67 5.35 10.35 7.42
CA ARG A 67 4.32 11.34 7.08
C ARG A 67 4.30 12.52 8.03
N GLU A 68 4.36 12.26 9.33
CA GLU A 68 4.20 13.27 10.38
C GLU A 68 5.46 14.10 10.57
N VAL A 69 6.65 13.47 10.61
CA VAL A 69 7.90 14.14 10.99
C VAL A 69 9.02 14.04 9.96
N GLY A 70 8.81 13.36 8.82
CA GLY A 70 9.83 13.23 7.76
C GLY A 70 10.29 14.58 7.21
N HIS A 71 9.37 15.54 7.11
CA HIS A 71 9.65 16.91 6.67
C HIS A 71 10.69 17.65 7.55
N LEU A 72 10.95 17.20 8.78
CA LEU A 72 11.99 17.77 9.65
C LEU A 72 13.41 17.42 9.19
N ALA A 73 13.57 16.29 8.49
CA ALA A 73 14.83 15.83 7.92
C ALA A 73 14.95 16.10 6.41
N ALA A 74 13.93 16.71 5.79
CA ALA A 74 13.91 16.97 4.35
C ALA A 74 15.01 17.93 3.90
N ARG A 75 15.58 17.65 2.71
CA ARG A 75 16.66 18.43 2.08
C ARG A 75 16.15 19.70 1.40
N ILE A 76 15.58 20.60 2.20
CA ILE A 76 15.00 21.86 1.74
C ILE A 76 15.91 23.08 1.95
N ASP A 77 17.05 22.95 2.66
CA ASP A 77 17.97 24.07 2.87
C ASP A 77 18.85 24.26 1.60
N PRO A 78 18.71 25.40 0.87
CA PRO A 78 19.51 25.67 -0.32
C PRO A 78 21.00 25.88 0.00
N LEU A 79 21.35 26.14 1.26
CA LEU A 79 22.73 26.24 1.73
C LEU A 79 23.33 24.88 2.12
N GLY A 80 22.56 23.79 1.95
CA GLY A 80 23.05 22.42 2.11
C GLY A 80 23.33 22.00 3.55
N ARG A 81 22.78 22.69 4.55
CA ARG A 81 22.95 22.26 5.95
C ARG A 81 22.15 21.01 6.21
N GLU A 82 22.78 20.04 6.86
CA GLU A 82 22.10 18.85 7.32
C GLU A 82 21.14 19.19 8.46
N ARG A 83 19.90 18.71 8.33
CA ARG A 83 18.89 18.81 9.37
C ARG A 83 18.91 17.52 10.19
N PRO A 84 18.83 17.60 11.53
CA PRO A 84 18.94 16.42 12.38
C PRO A 84 17.79 15.45 12.09
N ARG A 85 18.13 14.18 11.87
CA ARG A 85 17.14 13.14 11.63
C ARG A 85 16.39 12.79 12.92
N PRO A 86 15.05 12.90 12.96
CA PRO A 86 14.28 12.45 14.12
C PRO A 86 14.46 10.96 14.39
N ARG A 87 14.60 10.59 15.68
CA ARG A 87 14.65 9.17 16.10
C ARG A 87 13.43 8.37 15.65
N ALA A 88 12.27 9.01 15.53
CA ALA A 88 11.03 8.38 15.05
C ALA A 88 11.12 7.84 13.61
N LEU A 89 12.13 8.26 12.82
CA LEU A 89 12.37 7.74 11.47
C LEU A 89 13.33 6.54 11.44
N SER A 90 13.71 6.01 12.60
CA SER A 90 14.55 4.81 12.73
C SER A 90 13.70 3.55 12.82
N LEU A 91 14.20 2.42 12.32
CA LEU A 91 13.50 1.13 12.40
C LEU A 91 13.32 0.70 13.85
N GLU A 92 14.34 0.91 14.66
CA GLU A 92 14.44 0.50 16.05
C GLU A 92 13.36 1.17 16.91
N ALA A 93 12.99 2.43 16.61
CA ALA A 93 11.92 3.15 17.29
C ALA A 93 10.55 2.47 17.13
N HIS A 94 10.38 1.63 16.10
CA HIS A 94 9.15 0.90 15.83
C HIS A 94 9.28 -0.60 16.10
N GLY A 95 10.39 -1.07 16.67
CA GLY A 95 10.65 -2.49 16.90
C GLY A 95 10.90 -3.29 15.62
N LEU A 96 11.42 -2.64 14.58
CA LEU A 96 11.89 -3.26 13.34
C LEU A 96 13.43 -3.34 13.37
N SER A 97 13.98 -4.33 12.69
CA SER A 97 15.43 -4.48 12.54
C SER A 97 15.85 -4.48 11.07
N ARG A 98 17.16 -4.49 10.81
CA ARG A 98 17.70 -4.65 9.46
C ARG A 98 17.36 -6.01 8.84
N GLU A 99 17.12 -7.03 9.65
CA GLU A 99 16.74 -8.37 9.18
C GLU A 99 15.33 -8.36 8.57
N ASP A 100 14.47 -7.43 8.99
CA ASP A 100 13.13 -7.27 8.44
C ASP A 100 13.11 -6.65 7.04
N LEU A 101 14.21 -6.06 6.54
CA LEU A 101 14.25 -5.32 5.28
C LEU A 101 13.84 -6.17 4.06
N GLY A 102 14.17 -7.46 4.10
CA GLY A 102 13.82 -8.42 3.04
C GLY A 102 12.40 -8.96 3.15
N ARG A 103 11.66 -8.68 4.23
CA ARG A 103 10.32 -9.23 4.43
C ARG A 103 9.34 -8.65 3.41
N PRO A 104 8.48 -9.50 2.82
CA PRO A 104 7.50 -9.06 1.84
C PRO A 104 6.44 -8.18 2.49
N LEU A 105 5.94 -7.21 1.73
CA LEU A 105 4.81 -6.37 2.15
C LEU A 105 3.63 -6.53 1.20
N PRO A 106 2.39 -6.46 1.71
CA PRO A 106 1.22 -6.56 0.87
C PRO A 106 1.05 -5.31 -0.01
N PRO A 107 0.34 -5.43 -1.15
CA PRO A 107 0.17 -4.35 -2.12
C PRO A 107 -0.27 -2.98 -1.59
N PRO A 108 -1.11 -2.85 -0.52
CA PRO A 108 -1.49 -1.54 0.01
C PRO A 108 -0.33 -0.67 0.49
N PHE A 109 0.81 -1.26 0.89
CA PHE A 109 2.01 -0.49 1.21
C PHE A 109 2.68 0.09 -0.04
N GLY A 110 2.33 -0.40 -1.23
CA GLY A 110 2.82 0.05 -2.55
C GLY A 110 4.30 -0.23 -2.80
N ALA A 111 4.90 -1.13 -2.02
CA ALA A 111 6.28 -1.56 -2.16
C ALA A 111 6.35 -3.07 -1.87
N PRO A 112 7.22 -3.82 -2.57
CA PRO A 112 7.27 -5.27 -2.45
C PRO A 112 7.90 -5.76 -1.13
N SER A 113 8.69 -4.92 -0.45
CA SER A 113 9.37 -5.26 0.80
C SER A 113 9.54 -4.04 1.71
N LEU A 114 9.90 -4.26 2.98
CA LEU A 114 10.21 -3.17 3.91
C LEU A 114 11.36 -2.29 3.42
N GLY A 115 12.41 -2.88 2.83
CA GLY A 115 13.52 -2.11 2.25
C GLY A 115 13.06 -1.20 1.12
N ALA A 116 12.29 -1.74 0.15
CA ALA A 116 11.75 -0.95 -0.95
C ALA A 116 10.78 0.14 -0.47
N LEU A 117 10.00 -0.14 0.59
CA LEU A 117 9.15 0.86 1.22
C LEU A 117 9.98 1.99 1.84
N LEU A 118 11.05 1.66 2.56
CA LEU A 118 11.93 2.62 3.21
C LEU A 118 12.55 3.57 2.17
N ASP A 119 13.12 3.02 1.09
CA ASP A 119 13.69 3.80 -0.01
C ASP A 119 12.67 4.79 -0.58
N ARG A 120 11.44 4.33 -0.80
CA ARG A 120 10.35 5.18 -1.30
C ARG A 120 9.98 6.27 -0.30
N LEU A 121 9.88 5.95 0.99
CA LEU A 121 9.55 6.92 2.04
C LEU A 121 10.64 8.00 2.16
N GLU A 122 11.92 7.61 2.07
CA GLU A 122 13.03 8.57 2.05
C GLU A 122 12.97 9.47 0.83
N ALA A 123 12.76 8.91 -0.36
CA ALA A 123 12.61 9.70 -1.58
C ALA A 123 11.43 10.69 -1.49
N THR A 124 10.31 10.27 -0.87
CA THR A 124 9.08 11.07 -0.79
C THR A 124 9.14 12.16 0.26
N TYR A 125 9.63 11.86 1.46
CA TYR A 125 9.52 12.76 2.62
C TYR A 125 10.83 13.44 3.02
N LEU A 126 11.98 12.91 2.59
CA LEU A 126 13.31 13.45 2.91
C LEU A 126 14.00 14.09 1.69
N GLY A 127 13.40 13.98 0.51
CA GLY A 127 13.90 14.59 -0.72
C GLY A 127 13.90 16.12 -0.72
N PRO A 128 14.50 16.73 -1.76
CA PRO A 128 14.25 18.13 -2.09
C PRO A 128 12.84 18.22 -2.69
N VAL A 129 11.91 18.91 -2.01
CA VAL A 129 10.53 19.06 -2.49
C VAL A 129 10.49 19.99 -3.69
#